data_AF-A0A967D4Q6-F1
#
_entry.id   AF-A0A967D4Q6-F1
#
_cell.length_a   1.000
_cell.length_b   1.000
_cell.length_c   1.000
_cell.angle_alpha   90.00
_cell.angle_beta   90.00
_cell.angle_gamma   90.00
#
_symmetry.space_group_name_H-M   'P 1'
#
loop_
_entity.id
_entity.type
_entity.pdbx_description
1 polymer ?
#
loop_
_entity_poly.entity_id
_entity_poly.type
_entity_poly.pdbx_seq_one_letter_code
_entity_poly.pdbx_strand_id
1 'polypeptide(L)'
;MSASNLCQQTRQPDRQTSNAWRQGFWRPPNQSQFIVRLVSLGGITLGLAGIGLPAHAASPSTSAAQPAENTASAVGAFQVGTAAVDVTPIKLPVAINGGMTARLTDQVNDRVLARALVLAQGGTELAMVVVDSCMLPRDLLDQTKQLASEKTGIPANRIMIAATHTHTAPAAMSCLGTDADPDYRAYVRLRVADGIAAAQKALQPARVGWASVDAADFMAVRRWIRRPDRIGTDPFGNATVRANMHAARDPDAVTGESGPEDPELCLLSFTTPTGEPLAVFANLSMHYFSGVQPISADYFGRYCSQLENRWQEQGGGVRKPLVLMSHGCSGDIWRRDYTGKTPERMNTIS
;
A
#
# COMPACT_ATOMS: atom_id res chain seq x y z
N MET A 1 34.39 -43.34 -29.23
CA MET A 1 35.44 -43.10 -28.21
C MET A 1 35.14 -41.75 -27.59
N SER A 2 34.24 -41.68 -26.60
CA SER A 2 34.53 -41.71 -25.16
C SER A 2 35.56 -40.67 -24.72
N ALA A 3 35.09 -39.62 -24.06
CA ALA A 3 35.61 -39.17 -22.78
C ALA A 3 34.54 -38.31 -22.08
N SER A 4 34.15 -38.79 -20.90
CA SER A 4 33.12 -38.29 -20.00
C SER A 4 33.74 -37.48 -18.85
N ASN A 5 32.95 -36.57 -18.30
CA ASN A 5 32.88 -36.12 -16.90
C ASN A 5 34.05 -35.32 -16.25
N LEU A 6 33.74 -34.06 -15.93
CA LEU A 6 34.00 -33.38 -14.64
C LEU A 6 33.20 -32.05 -14.65
N CYS A 7 31.96 -32.04 -14.17
CA CYS A 7 31.55 -31.77 -12.78
C CYS A 7 31.83 -30.33 -12.31
N GLN A 8 30.73 -29.55 -12.24
CA GLN A 8 30.36 -28.57 -11.21
C GLN A 8 31.45 -27.64 -10.64
N GLN A 9 31.34 -26.34 -10.98
CA GLN A 9 31.36 -25.22 -10.02
C GLN A 9 31.14 -23.89 -10.77
N THR A 10 29.89 -23.59 -11.13
CA THR A 10 29.51 -22.20 -11.42
C THR A 10 28.94 -21.59 -10.14
N ARG A 11 29.75 -20.75 -9.50
CA ARG A 11 29.39 -19.98 -8.29
C ARG A 11 28.03 -19.32 -8.48
N GLN A 12 27.09 -19.58 -7.56
CA GLN A 12 25.98 -18.67 -7.32
C GLN A 12 26.54 -17.33 -6.85
N PRO A 13 26.01 -16.18 -7.31
CA PRO A 13 26.30 -14.92 -6.66
C PRO A 13 25.64 -14.93 -5.27
N ASP A 14 26.48 -14.83 -4.24
CA ASP A 14 26.12 -14.68 -2.85
C ASP A 14 25.24 -13.42 -2.65
N ARG A 15 24.19 -13.54 -1.81
CA ARG A 15 23.21 -12.50 -1.48
C ARG A 15 23.84 -11.21 -0.92
N GLN A 16 25.13 -11.21 -0.58
CA GLN A 16 25.86 -10.00 -0.20
C GLN A 16 26.17 -9.07 -1.39
N THR A 17 26.22 -9.57 -2.62
CA THR A 17 26.65 -8.78 -3.80
C THR A 17 25.51 -7.99 -4.47
N SER A 18 24.24 -8.27 -4.14
CA SER A 18 23.10 -7.46 -4.59
C SER A 18 22.93 -6.15 -3.81
N ASN A 19 23.70 -5.94 -2.73
CA ASN A 19 23.71 -4.70 -1.96
C ASN A 19 24.60 -3.59 -2.56
N ALA A 20 25.43 -3.88 -3.56
CA ALA A 20 26.34 -2.88 -4.15
C ALA A 20 25.61 -1.78 -4.94
N TRP A 21 24.41 -2.07 -5.48
CA TRP A 21 23.58 -1.06 -6.16
C TRP A 21 22.81 -0.14 -5.19
N ARG A 22 22.73 -0.49 -3.89
CA ARG A 22 21.98 0.27 -2.88
C ARG A 22 22.73 1.46 -2.27
N GLN A 23 24.01 1.67 -2.58
CA GLN A 23 24.84 2.69 -1.91
C GLN A 23 25.03 4.00 -2.68
N GLY A 24 24.42 4.16 -3.86
CA GLY A 24 24.70 5.29 -4.76
C GLY A 24 23.87 6.55 -4.57
N PHE A 25 22.70 6.50 -3.93
CA PHE A 25 21.83 7.67 -3.83
C PHE A 25 21.16 7.75 -2.44
N TRP A 26 21.48 8.83 -1.73
CA TRP A 26 20.86 9.32 -0.50
C TRP A 26 21.20 8.56 0.81
N ARG A 27 22.04 9.19 1.66
CA ARG A 27 22.23 8.81 3.07
C ARG A 27 21.45 9.80 3.96
N PRO A 28 20.50 9.36 4.80
CA PRO A 28 19.96 10.21 5.86
C PRO A 28 20.98 10.37 7.00
N PRO A 29 21.09 11.55 7.63
CA PRO A 29 21.89 11.69 8.84
C PRO A 29 21.21 11.02 10.05
N ASN A 30 21.96 10.17 10.74
CA ASN A 30 21.78 9.64 12.10
C ASN A 30 20.39 9.11 12.51
N GLN A 31 20.24 7.78 12.52
CA GLN A 31 19.19 7.12 13.28
C GLN A 31 19.57 7.02 14.77
N SER A 32 18.83 7.72 15.62
CA SER A 32 18.68 7.35 17.03
C SER A 32 17.59 6.29 17.11
N GLN A 33 17.94 5.08 17.53
CA GLN A 33 16.96 4.02 17.78
C GLN A 33 16.03 4.42 18.93
N PHE A 34 14.74 4.61 18.64
CA PHE A 34 13.73 4.76 19.68
C PHE A 34 13.13 3.38 19.98
N ILE A 35 13.55 2.81 21.11
CA ILE A 35 12.92 1.66 21.74
C ILE A 35 11.59 2.12 22.35
N VAL A 36 10.48 1.54 21.91
CA VAL A 36 9.17 1.71 22.57
C VAL A 36 9.21 0.94 23.90
N ARG A 37 9.28 1.67 25.03
CA ARG A 37 9.12 1.06 26.36
C ARG A 37 7.63 0.91 26.68
N LEU A 38 7.17 -0.34 26.80
CA LEU A 38 5.97 -0.66 27.58
C LEU A 38 6.28 -0.43 29.07
N VAL A 39 5.47 0.39 29.74
CA VAL A 39 5.51 0.54 31.19
C VAL A 39 4.56 -0.48 31.81
N SER A 40 5.10 -1.47 32.51
CA SER A 40 4.35 -2.28 33.47
C SER A 40 4.39 -1.60 34.84
N LEU A 41 3.22 -1.25 35.38
CA LEU A 41 3.05 -0.79 36.76
C LEU A 41 3.02 -2.00 37.70
N GLY A 42 3.82 -1.95 38.77
CA GLY A 42 3.63 -2.80 39.95
C GLY A 42 4.92 -3.16 40.66
N GLY A 43 5.07 -2.72 41.92
CA GLY A 43 6.06 -3.28 42.84
C GLY A 43 6.67 -2.27 43.80
N ILE A 44 5.98 -2.01 44.92
CA ILE A 44 6.52 -1.32 46.09
C ILE A 44 7.57 -2.23 46.76
N THR A 45 8.72 -1.68 47.13
CA THR A 45 9.58 -2.26 48.19
C THR A 45 10.22 -1.14 49.03
N LEU A 46 9.93 -1.17 50.33
CA LEU A 46 10.61 -0.45 51.40
C LEU A 46 12.01 -1.07 51.62
N GLY A 47 13.01 -0.24 51.90
CA GLY A 47 14.34 -0.67 52.34
C GLY A 47 15.10 0.46 53.04
N LEU A 48 15.67 0.13 54.20
CA LEU A 48 16.08 1.01 55.30
C LEU A 48 17.43 1.74 55.14
N ALA A 49 17.53 2.79 55.95
CA ALA A 49 18.66 3.62 56.38
C ALA A 49 20.08 3.03 56.38
N GLY A 50 21.07 3.89 56.10
CA GLY A 50 22.49 3.70 56.43
C GLY A 50 23.30 4.99 56.23
N ILE A 51 24.01 5.39 57.28
CA ILE A 51 24.61 6.71 57.54
C ILE A 51 26.04 6.81 56.96
N GLY A 52 26.44 8.00 56.48
CA GLY A 52 27.85 8.35 56.22
C GLY A 52 28.05 9.73 55.56
N LEU A 53 28.44 10.74 56.34
CA LEU A 53 28.92 12.09 55.96
C LEU A 53 30.47 12.11 55.84
N PRO A 54 31.13 13.22 55.44
CA PRO A 54 31.07 13.93 54.16
C PRO A 54 32.49 14.19 53.58
N ALA A 55 32.63 14.58 52.30
CA ALA A 55 33.85 15.23 51.83
C ALA A 55 33.58 16.24 50.70
N HIS A 56 33.63 17.51 51.08
CA HIS A 56 34.04 18.70 50.33
C HIS A 56 33.82 18.72 48.80
N ALA A 57 32.75 19.39 48.37
CA ALA A 57 32.59 19.87 47.00
C ALA A 57 32.69 21.41 46.97
N ALA A 58 33.71 21.92 46.28
CA ALA A 58 33.78 23.31 45.85
C ALA A 58 32.75 23.54 44.73
N SER A 59 31.96 24.61 44.84
CA SER A 59 30.98 25.00 43.83
C SER A 59 31.61 25.84 42.71
N PRO A 60 31.41 25.47 41.44
CA PRO A 60 31.43 26.43 40.35
C PRO A 60 29.99 26.77 39.93
N SER A 61 29.73 28.06 39.79
CA SER A 61 28.51 28.63 39.24
C SER A 61 28.39 28.32 37.74
N THR A 62 27.54 27.37 37.37
CA THR A 62 27.08 27.20 35.98
C THR A 62 25.77 27.94 35.78
N SER A 63 25.84 29.00 34.98
CA SER A 63 24.72 29.70 34.37
C SER A 63 23.74 28.70 33.75
N ALA A 64 22.50 28.67 34.24
CA ALA A 64 21.42 27.94 33.60
C ALA A 64 21.15 28.57 32.24
N ALA A 65 21.52 27.88 31.17
CA ALA A 65 21.05 28.23 29.83
C ALA A 65 19.52 28.12 29.84
N GLN A 66 18.85 29.25 29.64
CA GLN A 66 17.41 29.26 29.42
C GLN A 66 17.11 28.42 28.16
N PRO A 67 16.07 27.57 28.19
CA PRO A 67 15.65 26.86 26.98
C PRO A 67 15.27 27.90 25.94
N ALA A 68 15.93 27.84 24.78
CA ALA A 68 15.60 28.67 23.64
C ALA A 68 14.10 28.54 23.38
N GLU A 69 13.38 29.67 23.45
CA GLU A 69 12.01 29.75 22.96
C GLU A 69 12.01 29.25 21.52
N ASN A 70 11.40 28.08 21.34
CA ASN A 70 11.14 27.51 20.04
C ASN A 70 10.13 28.47 19.38
N THR A 71 10.65 29.41 18.60
CA THR A 71 9.88 30.22 17.66
C THR A 71 9.43 29.28 16.54
N ALA A 72 8.51 28.38 16.89
CA ALA A 72 7.72 27.63 15.94
C ALA A 72 6.90 28.66 15.16
N SER A 73 7.43 28.99 13.99
CA SER A 73 6.74 29.66 12.89
C SER A 73 5.27 29.26 12.85
N ALA A 74 4.40 30.24 12.61
CA ALA A 74 2.94 30.19 12.54
C ALA A 74 2.40 29.32 11.38
N VAL A 75 2.94 28.12 11.22
CA VAL A 75 2.37 27.09 10.37
C VAL A 75 1.22 26.49 11.17
N GLY A 76 -0.02 26.69 10.70
CA GLY A 76 -1.21 26.15 11.34
C GLY A 76 -1.09 24.66 11.65
N ALA A 77 -1.84 24.17 12.65
CA ALA A 77 -1.79 22.78 13.08
C ALA A 77 -2.02 21.81 11.91
N PHE A 78 -1.28 20.69 11.88
CA PHE A 78 -1.51 19.64 10.90
C PHE A 78 -2.86 18.96 11.17
N GLN A 79 -3.68 18.84 10.15
CA GLN A 79 -5.02 18.26 10.22
C GLN A 79 -5.20 17.15 9.20
N VAL A 80 -6.02 16.17 9.57
CA VAL A 80 -6.37 15.02 8.74
C VAL A 80 -7.88 14.84 8.76
N GLY A 81 -8.45 14.61 7.59
CA GLY A 81 -9.85 14.32 7.39
C GLY A 81 -10.00 13.05 6.55
N THR A 82 -10.98 12.21 6.87
CA THR A 82 -11.11 10.86 6.31
C THR A 82 -12.54 10.58 5.93
N ALA A 83 -12.78 9.96 4.78
CA ALA A 83 -14.09 9.45 4.42
C ALA A 83 -13.97 8.19 3.55
N ALA A 84 -14.87 7.24 3.75
CA ALA A 84 -15.11 6.16 2.81
C ALA A 84 -16.50 6.34 2.20
N VAL A 85 -16.59 6.19 0.88
CA VAL A 85 -17.86 6.22 0.15
C VAL A 85 -18.02 4.96 -0.65
N ASP A 86 -19.24 4.42 -0.62
CA ASP A 86 -19.62 3.28 -1.44
C ASP A 86 -19.64 3.70 -2.92
N VAL A 87 -18.91 2.95 -3.74
CA VAL A 87 -18.87 3.06 -5.21
C VAL A 87 -19.33 1.78 -5.88
N THR A 88 -20.05 0.91 -5.16
CA THR A 88 -20.72 -0.27 -5.71
C THR A 88 -21.78 0.18 -6.73
N PRO A 89 -21.86 -0.45 -7.92
CA PRO A 89 -22.73 0.00 -8.99
C PRO A 89 -24.19 -0.10 -8.55
N ILE A 90 -24.95 0.96 -8.82
CA ILE A 90 -26.38 1.02 -8.48
C ILE A 90 -27.29 0.47 -9.59
N LYS A 91 -26.73 0.27 -10.78
CA LYS A 91 -27.42 -0.31 -11.94
C LYS A 91 -26.74 -1.64 -12.28
N LEU A 92 -27.56 -2.69 -12.37
CA LEU A 92 -27.13 -4.06 -12.68
C LEU A 92 -28.00 -4.61 -13.83
N PRO A 93 -27.49 -5.55 -14.65
CA PRO A 93 -26.10 -6.03 -14.64
C PRO A 93 -25.12 -4.96 -15.13
N VAL A 94 -23.87 -5.05 -14.66
CA VAL A 94 -22.79 -4.10 -15.00
C VAL A 94 -21.62 -4.82 -15.66
N ALA A 95 -20.89 -4.13 -16.54
CA ALA A 95 -19.65 -4.64 -17.11
C ALA A 95 -18.51 -4.69 -16.07
N ILE A 96 -17.68 -5.74 -16.12
CA ILE A 96 -16.59 -5.99 -15.17
C ILE A 96 -15.24 -6.01 -15.89
N ASN A 97 -14.29 -5.22 -15.39
CA ASN A 97 -12.90 -5.23 -15.87
C ASN A 97 -12.09 -6.35 -15.22
N GLY A 98 -11.08 -6.88 -15.92
CA GLY A 98 -10.09 -7.82 -15.36
C GLY A 98 -10.10 -9.24 -15.95
N GLY A 99 -11.03 -9.56 -16.85
CA GLY A 99 -11.01 -10.80 -17.66
C GLY A 99 -10.28 -10.58 -18.99
N MET A 100 -10.10 -11.61 -19.82
CA MET A 100 -9.62 -11.45 -21.21
C MET A 100 -10.76 -11.19 -22.21
N THR A 101 -11.99 -11.39 -21.76
CA THR A 101 -13.23 -11.22 -22.52
C THR A 101 -14.23 -10.44 -21.68
N ALA A 102 -15.16 -9.76 -22.35
CA ALA A 102 -16.25 -9.05 -21.71
C ALA A 102 -17.01 -9.95 -20.72
N ARG A 103 -17.31 -9.40 -19.55
CA ARG A 103 -18.12 -10.04 -18.51
C ARG A 103 -19.15 -9.06 -17.97
N LEU A 104 -20.36 -9.55 -17.77
CA LEU A 104 -21.43 -8.86 -17.07
C LEU A 104 -21.73 -9.61 -15.78
N THR A 105 -22.14 -8.88 -14.74
CA THR A 105 -22.65 -9.50 -13.51
C THR A 105 -23.74 -8.65 -12.88
N ASP A 106 -24.68 -9.32 -12.23
CA ASP A 106 -25.76 -8.79 -11.41
C ASP A 106 -25.55 -9.07 -9.90
N GLN A 107 -24.36 -9.54 -9.53
CA GLN A 107 -24.05 -9.97 -8.17
C GLN A 107 -22.90 -9.16 -7.58
N VAL A 108 -22.98 -8.94 -6.26
CA VAL A 108 -21.97 -8.25 -5.46
C VAL A 108 -21.54 -9.16 -4.33
N ASN A 109 -20.25 -9.53 -4.28
CA ASN A 109 -19.69 -10.31 -3.18
C ASN A 109 -19.38 -9.42 -1.97
N ASP A 110 -18.69 -8.32 -2.23
CA ASP A 110 -18.37 -7.30 -1.24
C ASP A 110 -18.36 -5.92 -1.87
N ARG A 111 -18.60 -4.90 -1.04
CA ARG A 111 -18.68 -3.52 -1.49
C ARG A 111 -17.34 -3.04 -1.99
N VAL A 112 -17.36 -2.30 -3.09
CA VAL A 112 -16.20 -1.55 -3.59
C VAL A 112 -16.31 -0.10 -3.10
N LEU A 113 -15.22 0.43 -2.54
CA LEU A 113 -15.20 1.74 -1.90
C LEU A 113 -14.23 2.70 -2.60
N ALA A 114 -14.53 3.99 -2.55
CA ALA A 114 -13.54 5.04 -2.66
C ALA A 114 -13.22 5.55 -1.26
N ARG A 115 -11.95 5.48 -0.87
CA ARG A 115 -11.48 5.92 0.44
C ARG A 115 -10.64 7.16 0.23
N ALA A 116 -10.99 8.25 0.90
CA ALA A 116 -10.39 9.57 0.76
C ALA A 116 -9.73 10.00 2.07
N LEU A 117 -8.50 10.50 1.95
CA LEU A 117 -7.69 11.09 2.99
C LEU A 117 -7.35 12.52 2.57
N VAL A 118 -7.76 13.51 3.35
CA VAL A 118 -7.42 14.92 3.13
C VAL A 118 -6.46 15.37 4.22
N LEU A 119 -5.37 16.00 3.81
CA LEU A 119 -4.34 16.55 4.68
C LEU A 119 -4.38 18.07 4.58
N ALA A 120 -4.31 18.78 5.70
CA ALA A 120 -4.27 20.23 5.71
C ALA A 120 -3.21 20.78 6.67
N GLN A 121 -2.45 21.79 6.22
CA GLN A 121 -1.53 22.53 7.07
C GLN A 121 -1.22 23.91 6.48
N GLY A 122 -1.24 24.96 7.30
CA GLY A 122 -0.86 26.32 6.88
C GLY A 122 -1.61 26.84 5.64
N GLY A 123 -2.92 26.55 5.53
CA GLY A 123 -3.75 26.94 4.38
C GLY A 123 -3.56 26.11 3.11
N THR A 124 -2.69 25.09 3.14
CA THR A 124 -2.54 24.12 2.04
C THR A 124 -3.31 22.86 2.35
N GLU A 125 -4.14 22.41 1.41
CA GLU A 125 -4.86 21.14 1.46
C GLU A 125 -4.46 20.22 0.31
N LEU A 126 -4.33 18.93 0.61
CA LEU A 126 -4.03 17.84 -0.33
C LEU A 126 -5.07 16.73 -0.15
N ALA A 127 -5.48 16.06 -1.24
CA ALA A 127 -6.34 14.88 -1.17
C ALA A 127 -5.66 13.67 -1.80
N MET A 128 -5.71 12.54 -1.09
CA MET A 128 -5.25 11.24 -1.56
C MET A 128 -6.42 10.25 -1.51
N VAL A 129 -6.73 9.62 -2.64
CA VAL A 129 -7.88 8.73 -2.77
C VAL A 129 -7.45 7.40 -3.37
N VAL A 130 -7.92 6.31 -2.77
CA VAL A 130 -7.80 4.96 -3.33
C VAL A 130 -9.20 4.45 -3.63
N VAL A 131 -9.42 4.02 -4.87
CA VAL A 131 -10.69 3.52 -5.36
C VAL A 131 -10.56 2.04 -5.68
N ASP A 132 -11.48 1.23 -5.16
CA ASP A 132 -11.59 -0.19 -5.52
C ASP A 132 -12.08 -0.30 -6.98
N SER A 133 -11.11 -0.34 -7.90
CA SER A 133 -11.34 -0.38 -9.35
C SER A 133 -10.20 -1.12 -10.04
N CYS A 134 -10.45 -1.66 -11.23
CA CYS A 134 -9.38 -2.25 -12.06
C CYS A 134 -8.49 -1.15 -12.65
N MET A 135 -9.10 -0.21 -13.36
CA MET A 135 -8.41 0.88 -14.06
C MET A 135 -9.32 2.10 -14.05
N LEU A 136 -8.72 3.29 -13.92
CA LEU A 136 -9.41 4.57 -14.05
C LEU A 136 -8.73 5.37 -15.17
N PRO A 137 -9.45 5.74 -16.24
CA PRO A 137 -8.85 6.43 -17.37
C PRO A 137 -8.61 7.90 -17.04
N ARG A 138 -7.64 8.51 -17.71
CA ARG A 138 -7.19 9.88 -17.39
C ARG A 138 -8.31 10.92 -17.48
N ASP A 139 -9.14 10.84 -18.51
CA ASP A 139 -10.26 11.78 -18.71
C ASP A 139 -11.27 11.72 -17.56
N LEU A 140 -11.59 10.52 -17.05
CA LEU A 140 -12.43 10.35 -15.86
C LEU A 140 -11.77 10.97 -14.62
N LEU A 141 -10.48 10.73 -14.42
CA LEU A 141 -9.73 11.28 -13.28
C LEU A 141 -9.67 12.80 -13.34
N ASP A 142 -9.36 13.39 -14.49
CA ASP A 142 -9.25 14.83 -14.66
C ASP A 142 -10.61 15.52 -14.38
N GLN A 143 -11.72 14.96 -14.89
CA GLN A 143 -13.08 15.45 -14.58
C GLN A 143 -13.44 15.29 -13.09
N THR A 144 -13.03 14.17 -12.46
CA THR A 144 -13.29 13.92 -11.03
C THR A 144 -12.54 14.94 -10.16
N LYS A 145 -11.27 15.22 -10.49
CA LYS A 145 -10.46 16.22 -9.78
C LYS A 145 -11.03 17.62 -9.94
N GLN A 146 -11.50 17.97 -11.14
CA GLN A 146 -12.15 19.26 -11.38
C GLN A 146 -13.41 19.42 -10.52
N LEU A 147 -14.30 18.42 -10.53
CA LEU A 147 -15.51 18.43 -9.71
C LEU A 147 -15.21 18.49 -8.21
N ALA A 148 -14.22 17.73 -7.74
CA ALA A 148 -13.79 17.77 -6.35
C ALA A 148 -13.22 19.16 -5.99
N SER A 149 -12.45 19.77 -6.90
CA SER A 149 -11.88 21.10 -6.74
C SER A 149 -12.98 22.17 -6.61
N GLU A 150 -14.02 22.10 -7.44
CA GLU A 150 -15.20 22.99 -7.34
C GLU A 150 -15.95 22.83 -6.01
N LYS A 151 -16.06 21.60 -5.49
CA LYS A 151 -16.77 21.31 -4.23
C LYS A 151 -16.00 21.73 -2.98
N THR A 152 -14.67 21.76 -3.04
CA THR A 152 -13.81 21.84 -1.86
C THR A 152 -12.87 23.04 -1.85
N GLY A 153 -12.54 23.59 -3.02
CA GLY A 153 -11.47 24.56 -3.18
C GLY A 153 -10.06 23.95 -3.23
N ILE A 154 -9.91 22.63 -3.05
CA ILE A 154 -8.61 21.95 -3.18
C ILE A 154 -8.18 21.99 -4.65
N PRO A 155 -7.05 22.59 -5.02
CA PRO A 155 -6.58 22.63 -6.41
C PRO A 155 -6.45 21.22 -7.03
N ALA A 156 -6.87 21.04 -8.29
CA ALA A 156 -6.83 19.73 -8.95
C ALA A 156 -5.43 19.07 -8.98
N ASN A 157 -4.35 19.87 -9.03
CA ASN A 157 -2.97 19.38 -8.96
C ASN A 157 -2.53 18.94 -7.55
N ARG A 158 -3.38 19.11 -6.54
CA ARG A 158 -3.22 18.65 -5.16
C ARG A 158 -4.13 17.46 -4.83
N ILE A 159 -4.76 16.86 -5.84
CA ILE A 159 -5.64 15.70 -5.71
C ILE A 159 -4.99 14.50 -6.43
N MET A 160 -4.66 13.47 -5.66
CA MET A 160 -4.20 12.17 -6.15
C MET A 160 -5.32 11.14 -6.02
N ILE A 161 -5.59 10.40 -7.10
CA ILE A 161 -6.59 9.34 -7.14
C ILE A 161 -5.92 8.12 -7.78
N ALA A 162 -5.96 6.98 -7.10
CA ALA A 162 -5.40 5.72 -7.57
C ALA A 162 -6.47 4.62 -7.55
N ALA A 163 -6.35 3.65 -8.46
CA ALA A 163 -7.12 2.41 -8.44
C ALA A 163 -6.35 1.34 -7.66
N THR A 164 -7.06 0.43 -6.98
CA THR A 164 -6.44 -0.75 -6.36
C THR A 164 -5.97 -1.78 -7.37
N HIS A 165 -6.51 -1.77 -8.58
CA HIS A 165 -6.31 -2.79 -9.60
C HIS A 165 -6.97 -4.14 -9.27
N THR A 166 -8.14 -4.13 -8.62
CA THR A 166 -8.99 -5.33 -8.50
C THR A 166 -9.55 -5.75 -9.87
N HIS A 167 -9.50 -7.04 -10.20
CA HIS A 167 -9.98 -7.60 -11.48
C HIS A 167 -11.46 -8.01 -11.47
N THR A 168 -12.22 -7.54 -10.48
CA THR A 168 -13.66 -7.74 -10.42
C THR A 168 -14.47 -6.50 -10.06
N ALA A 169 -13.89 -5.31 -10.20
CA ALA A 169 -14.66 -4.08 -10.09
C ALA A 169 -15.40 -3.73 -11.39
N PRO A 170 -16.46 -2.91 -11.32
CA PRO A 170 -17.15 -2.45 -12.51
C PRO A 170 -16.25 -1.64 -13.45
N ALA A 171 -16.55 -1.73 -14.74
CA ALA A 171 -15.71 -1.25 -15.82
C ALA A 171 -15.74 0.28 -15.95
N ALA A 172 -14.81 0.98 -15.32
CA ALA A 172 -14.65 2.43 -15.50
C ALA A 172 -13.83 2.82 -16.75
N MET A 173 -13.14 1.86 -17.38
CA MET A 173 -12.28 2.04 -18.55
C MET A 173 -12.47 0.87 -19.52
N SER A 174 -12.45 1.13 -20.82
CA SER A 174 -12.37 0.07 -21.82
C SER A 174 -10.98 -0.56 -21.76
N CYS A 175 -10.88 -1.79 -21.27
CA CYS A 175 -9.63 -2.53 -21.17
C CYS A 175 -9.90 -4.03 -21.06
N LEU A 176 -8.91 -4.83 -21.44
CA LEU A 176 -8.94 -6.29 -21.26
C LEU A 176 -10.21 -6.95 -21.88
N GLY A 177 -10.63 -6.47 -23.05
CA GLY A 177 -11.79 -7.02 -23.76
C GLY A 177 -13.16 -6.63 -23.19
N THR A 178 -13.21 -5.75 -22.19
CA THR A 178 -14.46 -5.18 -21.65
C THR A 178 -14.53 -3.69 -21.97
N ASP A 179 -15.68 -3.24 -22.49
CA ASP A 179 -15.96 -1.82 -22.68
C ASP A 179 -16.28 -1.12 -21.36
N ALA A 180 -15.97 0.17 -21.28
CA ALA A 180 -16.35 0.98 -20.12
C ALA A 180 -17.88 1.09 -20.02
N ASP A 181 -18.41 0.94 -18.80
CA ASP A 181 -19.80 1.16 -18.50
C ASP A 181 -20.07 2.66 -18.28
N PRO A 182 -20.85 3.33 -19.16
CA PRO A 182 -21.05 4.78 -19.08
C PRO A 182 -21.80 5.22 -17.83
N ASP A 183 -22.75 4.42 -17.35
CA ASP A 183 -23.52 4.72 -16.14
C ASP A 183 -22.62 4.62 -14.91
N TYR A 184 -21.77 3.58 -14.86
CA TYR A 184 -20.80 3.43 -13.79
C TYR A 184 -19.77 4.56 -13.78
N ARG A 185 -19.25 4.96 -14.95
CA ARG A 185 -18.31 6.08 -15.08
C ARG A 185 -18.88 7.38 -14.52
N ALA A 186 -20.13 7.69 -14.87
CA ALA A 186 -20.81 8.88 -14.34
C ALA A 186 -20.98 8.79 -12.82
N TYR A 187 -21.38 7.61 -12.32
CA TYR A 187 -21.59 7.35 -10.90
C TYR A 187 -20.29 7.48 -10.08
N VAL A 188 -19.24 6.74 -10.44
CA VAL A 188 -17.98 6.71 -9.66
C VAL A 188 -17.31 8.08 -9.60
N ARG A 189 -17.38 8.88 -10.69
CA ARG A 189 -16.91 10.27 -10.71
C ARG A 189 -17.55 11.11 -9.60
N LEU A 190 -18.88 11.06 -9.51
CA LEU A 190 -19.63 11.82 -8.51
C LEU A 190 -19.30 11.35 -7.09
N ARG A 191 -19.30 10.03 -6.88
CA ARG A 191 -19.03 9.45 -5.56
C ARG A 191 -17.62 9.77 -5.06
N VAL A 192 -16.60 9.65 -5.90
CA VAL A 192 -15.22 9.99 -5.51
C VAL A 192 -15.10 11.47 -5.12
N ALA A 193 -15.69 12.38 -5.90
CA ALA A 193 -15.69 13.80 -5.56
C ALA A 193 -16.42 14.10 -4.24
N ASP A 194 -17.55 13.43 -3.98
CA ASP A 194 -18.26 13.52 -2.71
C ASP A 194 -17.44 12.97 -1.54
N GLY A 195 -16.68 11.88 -1.76
CA GLY A 195 -15.78 11.32 -0.77
C GLY A 195 -14.66 12.29 -0.37
N ILE A 196 -14.07 12.99 -1.34
CA ILE A 196 -13.08 14.05 -1.07
C ILE A 196 -13.70 15.18 -0.25
N ALA A 197 -14.89 15.66 -0.64
CA ALA A 197 -15.58 16.72 0.09
C ALA A 197 -15.98 16.30 1.52
N ALA A 198 -16.40 15.05 1.72
CA ALA A 198 -16.70 14.50 3.03
C ALA A 198 -15.43 14.40 3.91
N ALA A 199 -14.31 13.94 3.32
CA ALA A 199 -13.03 13.89 4.02
C ALA A 199 -12.55 15.29 4.43
N GLN A 200 -12.65 16.29 3.54
CA GLN A 200 -12.31 17.68 3.86
C GLN A 200 -13.13 18.23 5.03
N LYS A 201 -14.46 18.02 5.02
CA LYS A 201 -15.33 18.45 6.13
C LYS A 201 -15.01 17.78 7.47
N ALA A 202 -14.32 16.63 7.44
CA ALA A 202 -13.92 15.86 8.62
C ALA A 202 -12.50 16.20 9.12
N LEU A 203 -11.86 17.24 8.58
CA LEU A 203 -10.53 17.70 9.01
C LEU A 203 -10.49 17.98 10.51
N GLN A 204 -9.58 17.30 11.22
CA GLN A 204 -9.33 17.49 12.64
C GLN A 204 -7.83 17.46 12.93
N PRO A 205 -7.35 18.08 14.02
CA PRO A 205 -5.94 18.04 14.39
C PRO A 205 -5.40 16.62 14.41
N ALA A 206 -4.16 16.44 13.93
CA ALA A 206 -3.58 15.12 13.77
C ALA A 206 -2.05 15.12 13.95
N ARG A 207 -1.51 13.92 14.10
CA ARG A 207 -0.09 13.57 13.97
C ARG A 207 0.04 12.57 12.84
N VAL A 208 1.22 12.54 12.22
CA VAL A 208 1.58 11.57 11.18
C VAL A 208 2.83 10.81 11.61
N GLY A 209 2.86 9.52 11.32
CA GLY A 209 4.02 8.65 11.42
C GLY A 209 4.13 7.78 10.17
N TRP A 210 5.27 7.11 10.02
CA TRP A 210 5.49 6.19 8.92
C TRP A 210 6.26 4.96 9.39
N ALA A 211 6.09 3.86 8.66
CA ALA A 211 6.85 2.64 8.85
C ALA A 211 6.99 1.92 7.52
N SER A 212 8.03 1.11 7.38
CA SER A 212 8.13 0.12 6.33
C SER A 212 8.54 -1.23 6.89
N VAL A 213 8.05 -2.30 6.26
CA VAL A 213 8.39 -3.67 6.62
C VAL A 213 8.65 -4.48 5.35
N ASP A 214 9.53 -5.47 5.46
CA ASP A 214 9.72 -6.47 4.43
C ASP A 214 8.50 -7.41 4.39
N ALA A 215 7.87 -7.50 3.23
CA ALA A 215 6.68 -8.30 2.95
C ALA A 215 6.94 -9.30 1.79
N ALA A 216 8.21 -9.66 1.53
CA ALA A 216 8.59 -10.59 0.46
C ALA A 216 7.82 -11.91 0.53
N ASP A 217 7.58 -12.41 1.75
CA ASP A 217 6.86 -13.68 2.00
C ASP A 217 5.42 -13.71 1.45
N PHE A 218 4.84 -12.57 1.09
CA PHE A 218 3.47 -12.46 0.55
C PHE A 218 3.42 -12.30 -0.97
N MET A 219 4.56 -12.30 -1.65
CA MET A 219 4.66 -12.00 -3.07
C MET A 219 5.76 -12.79 -3.78
N ALA A 220 5.66 -12.85 -5.11
CA ALA A 220 6.60 -13.52 -5.97
C ALA A 220 6.54 -12.93 -7.38
N VAL A 221 7.64 -13.05 -8.11
CA VAL A 221 7.70 -12.59 -9.50
C VAL A 221 6.94 -13.58 -10.38
N ARG A 222 5.87 -13.10 -11.03
CA ARG A 222 5.09 -13.89 -11.99
C ARG A 222 5.63 -13.84 -13.41
N ARG A 223 6.47 -12.88 -13.79
CA ARG A 223 7.03 -12.81 -15.15
C ARG A 223 8.37 -13.53 -15.20
N TRP A 224 8.48 -14.51 -16.09
CA TRP A 224 9.65 -15.36 -16.22
C TRP A 224 10.22 -15.30 -17.62
N ILE A 225 11.56 -15.36 -17.71
CA ILE A 225 12.31 -15.37 -18.97
C ILE A 225 12.28 -16.79 -19.53
N ARG A 226 11.75 -16.93 -20.74
CA ARG A 226 11.70 -18.21 -21.47
C ARG A 226 13.08 -18.58 -21.98
N ARG A 227 13.36 -19.87 -22.06
CA ARG A 227 14.58 -20.35 -22.73
C ARG A 227 14.57 -19.99 -24.22
N PRO A 228 15.74 -19.78 -24.84
CA PRO A 228 15.84 -19.48 -26.27
C PRO A 228 15.21 -20.54 -27.18
N ASP A 229 15.22 -21.82 -26.76
CA ASP A 229 14.63 -22.97 -27.48
C ASP A 229 13.16 -23.23 -27.09
N ARG A 230 12.55 -22.36 -26.28
CA ARG A 230 11.16 -22.45 -25.78
C ARG A 230 10.44 -21.10 -25.85
N ILE A 231 10.78 -20.27 -26.85
CA ILE A 231 10.08 -19.01 -27.12
C ILE A 231 8.60 -19.30 -27.41
N GLY A 232 7.72 -18.47 -26.85
CA GLY A 232 6.28 -18.59 -27.08
C GLY A 232 5.83 -17.86 -28.35
N THR A 233 4.63 -18.19 -28.79
CA THR A 233 3.96 -17.51 -29.91
C THR A 233 3.14 -16.33 -29.39
N ASP A 234 3.27 -15.18 -30.03
CA ASP A 234 2.47 -14.00 -29.72
C ASP A 234 1.04 -14.11 -30.27
N PRO A 235 0.12 -13.20 -29.89
CA PRO A 235 -1.26 -13.21 -30.39
C PRO A 235 -1.42 -13.07 -31.91
N PHE A 236 -0.35 -12.74 -32.64
CA PHE A 236 -0.35 -12.61 -34.10
C PHE A 236 0.26 -13.83 -34.81
N GLY A 237 0.64 -14.87 -34.05
CA GLY A 237 1.19 -16.11 -34.60
C GLY A 237 2.71 -16.12 -34.76
N ASN A 238 3.44 -15.09 -34.29
CA ASN A 238 4.90 -15.06 -34.44
C ASN A 238 5.60 -15.57 -33.19
N ALA A 239 6.72 -16.29 -33.37
CA ALA A 239 7.54 -16.81 -32.28
C ALA A 239 8.43 -15.71 -31.66
N THR A 240 7.83 -14.81 -30.87
CA THR A 240 8.51 -13.61 -30.34
C THR A 240 8.48 -13.52 -28.81
N VAL A 241 7.71 -14.37 -28.11
CA VAL A 241 7.51 -14.26 -26.66
C VAL A 241 8.71 -14.82 -25.91
N ARG A 242 9.60 -13.93 -25.48
CA ARG A 242 10.83 -14.25 -24.71
C ARG A 242 10.64 -14.16 -23.19
N ALA A 243 9.58 -13.51 -22.73
CA ALA A 243 9.20 -13.47 -21.33
C ALA A 243 7.67 -13.45 -21.24
N ASN A 244 7.09 -14.16 -20.28
CA ASN A 244 5.65 -14.20 -20.09
C ASN A 244 5.30 -14.37 -18.61
N MET A 245 4.12 -13.86 -18.23
CA MET A 245 3.52 -14.13 -16.94
C MET A 245 3.21 -15.63 -16.81
N HIS A 246 3.47 -16.18 -15.63
CA HIS A 246 3.20 -17.56 -15.24
C HIS A 246 3.89 -18.63 -16.12
N ALA A 247 4.95 -18.27 -16.87
CA ALA A 247 5.65 -19.22 -17.73
C ALA A 247 6.31 -20.37 -16.93
N ALA A 248 6.72 -20.10 -15.69
CA ALA A 248 7.29 -21.09 -14.77
C ALA A 248 6.26 -22.06 -14.16
N ARG A 249 5.01 -22.07 -14.65
CA ARG A 249 4.15 -23.26 -14.52
C ARG A 249 4.80 -24.49 -15.16
N ASP A 250 5.66 -24.26 -16.15
CA ASP A 250 6.58 -25.23 -16.73
C ASP A 250 8.02 -24.77 -16.44
N PRO A 251 8.68 -25.32 -15.40
CA PRO A 251 10.06 -24.96 -15.05
C PRO A 251 11.06 -25.25 -16.16
N ASP A 252 10.81 -26.26 -17.01
CA ASP A 252 11.70 -26.64 -18.10
C ASP A 252 11.65 -25.66 -19.28
N ALA A 253 10.66 -24.74 -19.30
CA ALA A 253 10.51 -23.73 -20.34
C ALA A 253 11.20 -22.39 -20.03
N VAL A 254 11.74 -22.21 -18.82
CA VAL A 254 12.22 -20.91 -18.32
C VAL A 254 13.67 -20.96 -17.84
N THR A 255 14.29 -19.79 -17.71
CA THR A 255 15.65 -19.61 -17.19
C THR A 255 15.67 -18.93 -15.83
N GLY A 256 14.61 -18.21 -15.47
CA GLY A 256 14.49 -17.49 -14.20
C GLY A 256 13.45 -16.38 -14.25
N GLU A 257 13.28 -15.71 -13.13
CA GLU A 257 12.45 -14.53 -12.96
C GLU A 257 13.01 -13.35 -13.77
N SER A 258 12.16 -12.44 -14.23
CA SER A 258 12.59 -11.30 -15.06
C SER A 258 13.27 -10.17 -14.30
N GLY A 259 13.23 -10.19 -12.97
CA GLY A 259 13.75 -9.14 -12.10
C GLY A 259 13.45 -9.47 -10.64
N PRO A 260 13.93 -8.64 -9.70
CA PRO A 260 13.57 -8.77 -8.30
C PRO A 260 12.14 -8.27 -8.04
N GLU A 261 11.52 -8.76 -6.97
CA GLU A 261 10.35 -8.14 -6.35
C GLU A 261 10.71 -6.83 -5.62
N ASP A 262 9.70 -5.99 -5.41
CA ASP A 262 9.73 -4.88 -4.46
C ASP A 262 8.96 -5.32 -3.20
N PRO A 263 9.66 -5.78 -2.15
CA PRO A 263 9.03 -6.38 -0.98
C PRO A 263 8.53 -5.35 0.03
N GLU A 264 8.74 -4.05 -0.18
CA GLU A 264 8.50 -3.06 0.86
C GLU A 264 7.00 -2.76 1.02
N LEU A 265 6.44 -3.12 2.17
CA LEU A 265 5.13 -2.63 2.61
C LEU A 265 5.33 -1.31 3.35
N CYS A 266 4.98 -0.20 2.70
CA CYS A 266 5.05 1.15 3.28
C CYS A 266 3.72 1.54 3.91
N LEU A 267 3.78 2.23 5.05
CA LEU A 267 2.63 2.69 5.82
C LEU A 267 2.81 4.14 6.23
N LEU A 268 1.78 4.96 6.03
CA LEU A 268 1.57 6.21 6.76
C LEU A 268 0.47 5.99 7.80
N SER A 269 0.70 6.38 9.04
CA SER A 269 -0.27 6.32 10.12
C SER A 269 -0.64 7.72 10.57
N PHE A 270 -1.93 7.96 10.75
CA PHE A 270 -2.48 9.24 11.20
C PHE A 270 -3.26 9.02 12.48
N THR A 271 -2.96 9.83 13.49
CA THR A 271 -3.62 9.79 14.80
C THR A 271 -4.04 11.18 15.24
N THR A 272 -4.99 11.28 16.17
CA THR A 272 -5.26 12.54 16.86
C THR A 272 -4.07 12.92 17.76
N PRO A 273 -3.99 14.17 18.26
CA PRO A 273 -2.96 14.55 19.22
C PRO A 273 -2.97 13.72 20.51
N THR A 274 -4.10 13.11 20.87
CA THR A 274 -4.29 12.22 22.02
C THR A 274 -3.95 10.76 21.71
N GLY A 275 -3.63 10.42 20.47
CA GLY A 275 -3.20 9.08 20.04
C GLY A 275 -4.31 8.19 19.49
N GLU A 276 -5.54 8.69 19.33
CA GLU A 276 -6.62 7.92 18.70
C GLU A 276 -6.37 7.76 17.19
N PRO A 277 -6.71 6.62 16.59
CA PRO A 277 -6.48 6.37 15.16
C PRO A 277 -7.41 7.21 14.27
N LEU A 278 -6.87 7.75 13.19
CA LEU A 278 -7.65 8.41 12.13
C LEU A 278 -7.59 7.60 10.83
N ALA A 279 -6.39 7.29 10.36
CA ALA A 279 -6.22 6.54 9.11
C ALA A 279 -4.88 5.80 9.04
N VAL A 280 -4.85 4.78 8.18
CA VAL A 280 -3.63 4.15 7.70
C VAL A 280 -3.64 4.17 6.17
N PHE A 281 -2.57 4.67 5.55
CA PHE A 281 -2.35 4.58 4.12
C PHE A 281 -1.22 3.59 3.86
N ALA A 282 -1.55 2.46 3.25
CA ALA A 282 -0.61 1.41 2.88
C ALA A 282 -0.26 1.44 1.38
N ASN A 283 0.94 0.97 1.04
CA ASN A 283 1.34 0.68 -0.33
C ASN A 283 2.06 -0.68 -0.37
N LEU A 284 1.66 -1.55 -1.28
CA LEU A 284 2.30 -2.84 -1.52
C LEU A 284 2.35 -3.14 -3.02
N SER A 285 3.51 -3.60 -3.49
CA SER A 285 3.74 -3.99 -4.88
C SER A 285 3.22 -5.39 -5.22
N MET A 286 1.99 -5.73 -4.78
CA MET A 286 1.33 -7.00 -5.13
C MET A 286 0.14 -6.77 -6.08
N HIS A 287 0.01 -7.66 -7.06
CA HIS A 287 -1.10 -7.66 -7.99
C HIS A 287 -2.37 -8.20 -7.32
N TYR A 288 -3.50 -8.29 -8.02
CA TYR A 288 -4.74 -8.87 -7.46
C TYR A 288 -4.62 -10.37 -7.13
N PHE A 289 -5.47 -10.87 -6.24
CA PHE A 289 -5.36 -12.24 -5.75
C PHE A 289 -6.02 -13.28 -6.66
N SER A 290 -6.81 -12.90 -7.66
CA SER A 290 -7.49 -13.83 -8.61
C SER A 290 -8.46 -14.84 -8.01
N GLY A 291 -9.47 -15.22 -8.78
CA GLY A 291 -10.45 -16.23 -8.38
C GLY A 291 -11.58 -15.69 -7.48
N VAL A 292 -11.52 -14.42 -7.11
CA VAL A 292 -12.66 -13.71 -6.52
C VAL A 292 -13.66 -13.40 -7.63
N GLN A 293 -14.93 -13.65 -7.36
CA GLN A 293 -16.08 -13.29 -8.19
C GLN A 293 -17.28 -13.09 -7.27
N PRO A 294 -18.31 -12.35 -7.67
CA PRO A 294 -18.36 -11.38 -8.77
C PRO A 294 -17.76 -10.06 -8.28
N ILE A 295 -18.53 -9.00 -8.07
CA ILE A 295 -17.98 -7.68 -7.66
C ILE A 295 -17.30 -7.76 -6.29
N SER A 296 -16.03 -7.35 -6.23
CA SER A 296 -15.22 -7.37 -5.01
C SER A 296 -14.06 -6.36 -5.05
N ALA A 297 -13.70 -5.86 -3.87
CA ALA A 297 -12.49 -5.09 -3.61
C ALA A 297 -11.20 -5.96 -3.53
N ASP A 298 -11.32 -7.28 -3.73
CA ASP A 298 -10.23 -8.26 -3.70
C ASP A 298 -9.46 -8.20 -2.34
N TYR A 299 -8.20 -8.64 -2.31
CA TYR A 299 -7.40 -8.63 -1.09
C TYR A 299 -7.17 -7.21 -0.55
N PHE A 300 -7.27 -6.16 -1.37
CA PHE A 300 -7.13 -4.77 -0.92
C PHE A 300 -8.22 -4.40 0.09
N GLY A 301 -9.48 -4.69 -0.24
CA GLY A 301 -10.60 -4.48 0.67
C GLY A 301 -10.52 -5.36 1.92
N ARG A 302 -10.06 -6.60 1.76
CA ARG A 302 -9.82 -7.53 2.88
C ARG A 302 -8.72 -7.02 3.81
N TYR A 303 -7.60 -6.57 3.28
CA TYR A 303 -6.52 -5.94 4.05
C TYR A 303 -7.05 -4.76 4.87
N CYS A 304 -7.82 -3.87 4.23
CA CYS A 304 -8.40 -2.71 4.91
C CYS A 304 -9.31 -3.15 6.06
N SER A 305 -10.34 -3.95 5.77
CA SER A 305 -11.31 -4.40 6.78
C SER A 305 -10.66 -5.22 7.90
N GLN A 306 -9.70 -6.08 7.59
CA GLN A 306 -8.99 -6.89 8.60
C GLN A 306 -8.13 -6.01 9.52
N LEU A 307 -7.42 -5.01 8.98
CA LEU A 307 -6.63 -4.10 9.81
C LEU A 307 -7.53 -3.22 10.70
N GLU A 308 -8.65 -2.75 10.16
CA GLU A 308 -9.66 -1.99 10.91
C GLU A 308 -10.29 -2.82 12.04
N ASN A 309 -10.59 -4.10 11.78
CA ASN A 309 -11.18 -4.99 12.78
C ASN A 309 -10.17 -5.41 13.85
N ARG A 310 -8.94 -5.78 13.46
CA ARG A 310 -7.87 -6.13 14.41
C ARG A 310 -7.56 -4.98 15.37
N TRP A 311 -7.62 -3.74 14.89
CA TRP A 311 -7.46 -2.57 15.75
C TRP A 311 -8.51 -2.54 16.87
N GLN A 312 -9.77 -2.84 16.57
CA GLN A 312 -10.83 -2.92 17.58
C GLN A 312 -10.64 -4.10 18.52
N GLU A 313 -10.32 -5.28 17.99
CA GLU A 313 -10.14 -6.51 18.76
C GLU A 313 -9.00 -6.37 19.79
N GLN A 314 -7.96 -5.60 19.46
CA GLN A 314 -6.83 -5.32 20.36
C GLN A 314 -7.12 -4.20 21.38
N GLY A 315 -8.37 -3.74 21.49
CA GLY A 315 -8.75 -2.69 22.44
C GLY A 315 -8.31 -1.29 22.01
N GLY A 316 -8.13 -1.03 20.72
CA GLY A 316 -7.66 0.23 20.14
C GLY A 316 -8.59 1.44 20.30
N GLY A 317 -9.51 1.43 21.26
CA GLY A 317 -10.42 2.53 21.58
C GLY A 317 -11.74 2.51 20.80
N VAL A 318 -12.47 3.62 20.91
CA VAL A 318 -13.87 3.74 20.42
C VAL A 318 -13.95 3.85 18.88
N ARG A 319 -12.89 4.32 18.24
CA ARG A 319 -12.85 4.65 16.80
C ARG A 319 -12.00 3.65 16.00
N LYS A 320 -12.51 3.20 14.85
CA LYS A 320 -11.68 2.49 13.85
C LYS A 320 -10.90 3.50 13.00
N PRO A 321 -9.62 3.25 12.65
CA PRO A 321 -8.98 3.98 11.55
C PRO A 321 -9.76 3.74 10.25
N LEU A 322 -9.67 4.68 9.30
CA LEU A 322 -9.93 4.36 7.89
C LEU A 322 -8.64 3.80 7.28
N VAL A 323 -8.69 2.59 6.72
CA VAL A 323 -7.52 1.98 6.07
C VAL A 323 -7.65 2.08 4.55
N LEU A 324 -6.60 2.54 3.89
CA LEU A 324 -6.50 2.63 2.43
C LEU A 324 -5.27 1.86 1.99
N MET A 325 -5.40 1.06 0.94
CA MET A 325 -4.27 0.31 0.38
C MET A 325 -4.11 0.62 -1.10
N SER A 326 -3.06 1.37 -1.41
CA SER A 326 -2.67 1.65 -2.79
C SER A 326 -1.89 0.49 -3.41
N HIS A 327 -1.94 0.45 -4.73
CA HIS A 327 -1.22 -0.51 -5.56
C HIS A 327 0.18 0.01 -5.88
N GLY A 328 1.22 -0.76 -5.54
CA GLY A 328 2.62 -0.46 -5.88
C GLY A 328 3.03 -0.91 -7.28
N CYS A 329 4.32 -1.16 -7.49
CA CYS A 329 4.90 -1.58 -8.76
C CYS A 329 4.68 -3.08 -9.02
N SER A 330 3.44 -3.52 -9.23
CA SER A 330 3.10 -4.95 -9.21
C SER A 330 2.94 -5.63 -10.57
N GLY A 331 3.33 -4.97 -11.67
CA GLY A 331 3.04 -5.45 -13.04
C GLY A 331 3.48 -6.89 -13.29
N ASP A 332 4.63 -7.29 -12.74
CA ASP A 332 5.18 -8.64 -12.78
C ASP A 332 5.22 -9.35 -11.43
N ILE A 333 4.47 -8.89 -10.43
CA ILE A 333 4.39 -9.50 -9.10
C ILE A 333 3.05 -10.23 -8.91
N TRP A 334 3.01 -11.25 -8.06
CA TRP A 334 1.82 -12.07 -7.77
C TRP A 334 1.97 -12.83 -6.46
N ARG A 335 0.88 -13.38 -5.91
CA ARG A 335 0.90 -14.14 -4.64
C ARG A 335 1.62 -15.51 -4.67
N ARG A 336 1.82 -16.09 -5.86
CA ARG A 336 2.23 -17.50 -6.05
C ARG A 336 3.68 -17.53 -6.47
N ASP A 337 4.48 -18.18 -5.64
CA ASP A 337 5.87 -18.53 -5.94
C ASP A 337 5.95 -19.73 -6.88
N TYR A 338 6.63 -19.56 -8.02
CA TYR A 338 6.92 -20.62 -8.99
C TYR A 338 8.30 -21.26 -8.78
N THR A 339 9.14 -20.71 -7.90
CA THR A 339 10.48 -21.23 -7.61
C THR A 339 10.45 -22.48 -6.73
N GLY A 340 9.33 -22.74 -6.05
CA GLY A 340 9.18 -23.83 -5.07
C GLY A 340 9.96 -23.63 -3.78
N LYS A 341 10.55 -22.44 -3.55
CA LYS A 341 11.31 -22.11 -2.33
C LYS A 341 10.40 -21.73 -1.17
N THR A 342 9.25 -21.17 -1.48
CA THR A 342 8.22 -20.84 -0.49
C THR A 342 7.29 -22.04 -0.36
N PRO A 343 6.98 -22.53 0.87
CA PRO A 343 5.96 -23.57 1.06
C PRO A 343 4.66 -23.16 0.37
N GLU A 344 3.86 -24.12 -0.13
CA GLU A 344 2.51 -23.83 -0.66
C GLU A 344 1.70 -23.09 0.41
N ARG A 345 1.68 -21.76 0.35
CA ARG A 345 1.03 -20.91 1.34
C ARG A 345 0.06 -19.98 0.62
N MET A 346 -1.19 -20.06 1.08
CA MET A 346 -2.30 -19.16 0.79
C MET A 346 -2.66 -19.01 -0.69
N ASN A 347 -3.21 -20.09 -1.27
CA ASN A 347 -3.94 -20.00 -2.54
C ASN A 347 -5.36 -19.40 -2.40
N THR A 348 -5.80 -19.09 -1.18
CA THR A 348 -7.16 -18.64 -0.84
C THR A 348 -7.16 -17.31 -0.07
N ILE A 349 -8.13 -16.43 -0.37
CA ILE A 349 -8.42 -15.20 0.39
C ILE A 349 -9.33 -15.52 1.57
N SER A 350 -8.85 -16.33 2.51
CA SER A 350 -9.60 -16.64 3.74
C SER A 350 -9.34 -15.58 4.81
#